data_AF-A0A3P7E422-F1
#
_entry.id   AF-A0A3P7E422-F1
#
_cell.length_a   1.000
_cell.length_b   1.000
_cell.length_c   1.000
_cell.angle_alpha   90.00
_cell.angle_beta   90.00
_cell.angle_gamma   90.00
#
_symmetry.space_group_name_H-M   'P 1'
#
loop_
_entity.id
_entity.type
_entity.pdbx_description
1 polymer ?
#
loop_
_entity_poly.entity_id
_entity_poly.type
_entity_poly.pdbx_seq_one_letter_code
_entity_poly.pdbx_strand_id
1 'polypeptide(L)'
;MILQLIPWISSIAWYSTAIPLFFVLIFSGAKDAYDDIQRHQSDNQVNNRISYVVRNGQLIAERWMNVKVGDVIRMENNQFVAADLLLLSTSEPHGLCYIETSELDGETNLKVRQALPETSIMGDKLLQISEFEGQFFFDSF
;
A
#
# COMPACT_ATOMS: atom_id res chain seq x y z
N MET A 1 -17.66 -30.15 -23.38
CA MET A 1 -16.73 -30.99 -24.19
C MET A 1 -17.05 -32.48 -24.18
N ILE A 2 -17.73 -33.04 -23.17
CA ILE A 2 -18.06 -34.48 -23.12
C ILE A 2 -19.04 -34.91 -24.24
N LEU A 3 -19.92 -34.02 -24.70
CA LEU A 3 -20.91 -34.32 -25.75
C LEU A 3 -20.33 -34.45 -27.18
N GLN A 4 -19.07 -34.06 -27.42
CA GLN A 4 -18.40 -34.20 -28.72
C GLN A 4 -17.69 -35.57 -28.89
N LEU A 5 -17.71 -36.42 -27.86
CA LEU A 5 -17.13 -37.77 -27.88
C LEU A 5 -18.04 -38.83 -28.53
N ILE A 6 -19.24 -38.46 -29.00
CA ILE A 6 -20.16 -39.37 -29.70
C ILE A 6 -19.95 -39.18 -31.22
N PRO A 7 -19.27 -40.10 -31.93
CA PRO A 7 -18.89 -39.92 -33.34
C PRO A 7 -20.06 -39.78 -34.35
N TRP A 8 -21.31 -39.88 -33.88
CA TRP A 8 -22.51 -40.09 -34.68
C TRP A 8 -23.28 -38.77 -34.88
N ILE A 9 -22.90 -37.72 -34.14
CA ILE A 9 -23.53 -36.39 -34.13
C ILE A 9 -22.53 -35.27 -34.48
N SER A 10 -21.22 -35.55 -34.52
CA SER A 10 -20.21 -34.53 -34.81
C SER A 10 -19.90 -34.46 -36.31
N SER A 11 -20.61 -33.59 -37.04
CA SER A 11 -20.30 -33.21 -38.43
C SER A 11 -19.06 -32.29 -38.55
N ILE A 12 -18.51 -31.87 -37.41
CA ILE A 12 -17.42 -30.90 -37.29
C ILE A 12 -16.21 -31.61 -36.71
N ALA A 13 -15.06 -31.48 -37.35
CA ALA A 13 -13.84 -32.11 -36.87
C ALA A 13 -13.36 -31.45 -35.57
N TRP A 14 -12.96 -32.25 -34.58
CA TRP A 14 -12.53 -31.78 -33.26
C TRP A 14 -11.44 -30.67 -33.33
N TYR A 15 -10.57 -30.72 -34.34
CA TYR A 15 -9.53 -29.72 -34.56
C TYR A 15 -10.10 -28.32 -34.82
N SER A 16 -11.26 -28.20 -35.48
CA SER A 16 -11.84 -26.90 -35.84
C SER A 16 -12.37 -26.12 -34.62
N THR A 17 -12.70 -26.81 -33.53
CA THR A 17 -13.06 -26.18 -32.24
C THR A 17 -11.82 -26.00 -31.35
N ALA A 18 -10.93 -27.01 -31.33
CA ALA A 18 -9.74 -26.99 -30.48
C ALA A 18 -8.73 -25.90 -30.90
N ILE A 19 -8.55 -25.66 -32.20
CA ILE A 19 -7.60 -24.68 -32.72
C ILE A 19 -7.94 -23.25 -32.28
N PRO A 20 -9.18 -22.73 -32.50
CA PRO A 20 -9.55 -21.41 -32.00
C PRO A 20 -9.41 -21.27 -30.49
N LEU A 21 -9.82 -22.29 -29.72
CA LEU A 21 -9.70 -22.28 -28.27
C LEU A 21 -8.23 -22.20 -27.82
N PHE A 22 -7.34 -22.99 -28.45
CA PHE A 22 -5.91 -22.96 -28.17
C PHE A 22 -5.30 -21.59 -28.43
N PHE A 23 -5.62 -20.96 -29.57
CA PHE A 23 -5.16 -19.60 -29.87
C PHE A 23 -5.68 -18.58 -28.85
N VAL A 24 -6.98 -18.62 -28.54
CA VAL A 24 -7.57 -17.72 -27.52
C VAL A 24 -6.87 -17.90 -26.18
N LEU A 25 -6.64 -19.13 -25.73
CA LEU A 25 -5.94 -19.41 -24.46
C LEU A 25 -4.49 -18.90 -24.49
N ILE A 26 -3.77 -19.05 -25.60
CA ILE A 26 -2.42 -18.50 -25.75
C ILE A 26 -2.42 -16.98 -25.67
N PHE A 27 -3.31 -16.31 -26.43
CA PHE A 27 -3.36 -14.85 -26.45
C PHE A 27 -3.75 -14.28 -25.08
N SER A 28 -4.76 -14.85 -24.43
CA SER A 28 -5.16 -14.45 -23.07
C SER A 28 -4.03 -14.67 -22.06
N GLY A 29 -3.42 -15.87 -22.06
CA GLY A 29 -2.32 -16.17 -21.13
C GLY A 29 -1.09 -15.29 -21.33
N ALA A 30 -0.76 -14.95 -22.58
CA ALA A 30 0.34 -14.03 -22.88
C ALA A 30 0.05 -12.59 -22.39
N LYS A 31 -1.19 -12.11 -22.57
CA LYS A 31 -1.63 -10.81 -22.04
C LYS A 31 -1.57 -10.79 -20.51
N ASP A 32 -2.15 -11.80 -19.86
CA ASP A 32 -2.19 -11.89 -18.41
C ASP A 32 -0.77 -11.96 -17.82
N ALA A 33 0.14 -12.71 -18.46
CA ALA A 33 1.56 -12.75 -18.06
C ALA A 33 2.26 -11.39 -18.23
N TYR A 34 1.97 -10.64 -19.29
CA TYR A 34 2.51 -9.30 -19.49
C TYR A 34 2.01 -8.32 -18.41
N ASP A 35 0.71 -8.33 -18.14
CA ASP A 35 0.10 -7.48 -17.11
C ASP A 35 0.66 -7.80 -15.72
N ASP A 36 0.86 -9.09 -15.39
CA ASP A 36 1.44 -9.52 -14.11
C ASP A 36 2.90 -9.05 -13.95
N ILE A 37 3.71 -9.11 -15.01
CA ILE A 37 5.09 -8.59 -14.98
C ILE A 37 5.10 -7.08 -14.72
N GLN A 38 4.22 -6.33 -15.39
CA GLN A 38 4.12 -4.88 -15.19
C GLN A 38 3.67 -4.56 -13.75
N ARG A 39 2.69 -5.29 -13.24
CA ARG A 39 2.21 -5.15 -11.86
C ARG A 39 3.33 -5.42 -10.86
N HIS A 40 4.11 -6.47 -11.06
CA HIS A 40 5.24 -6.79 -10.19
C HIS A 40 6.30 -5.68 -10.18
N GLN A 41 6.58 -5.06 -11.33
CA GLN A 41 7.48 -3.90 -11.40
C GLN A 41 6.94 -2.70 -10.61
N SER A 42 5.64 -2.39 -10.74
CA SER A 42 4.98 -1.33 -9.99
C SER A 42 5.02 -1.58 -8.49
N ASP A 43 4.67 -2.79 -8.05
CA ASP A 43 4.68 -3.18 -6.63
C ASP A 43 6.09 -3.07 -6.04
N ASN A 44 7.12 -3.48 -6.79
CA ASN A 44 8.51 -3.33 -6.37
C ASN A 44 8.93 -1.86 -6.22
N GLN A 45 8.45 -0.95 -7.07
CA GLN A 45 8.74 0.49 -6.93
C GLN A 45 8.11 1.06 -5.66
N VAL A 46 6.85 0.71 -5.36
CA VAL A 46 6.15 1.16 -4.16
C VAL A 46 6.80 0.59 -2.89
N ASN A 47 7.11 -0.71 -2.88
CA ASN A 47 7.70 -1.40 -1.73
C ASN A 47 9.12 -0.94 -1.38
N ASN A 48 9.87 -0.41 -2.36
CA ASN A 48 11.22 0.12 -2.16
C ASN A 48 11.27 1.63 -1.87
N ARG A 49 10.12 2.32 -1.75
CA ARG A 49 10.10 3.71 -1.28
C ARG A 49 10.69 3.81 0.13
N ILE A 50 11.36 4.92 0.41
CA ILE A 50 12.00 5.15 1.71
C ILE A 50 11.02 5.86 2.66
N SER A 51 11.00 5.40 3.90
CA SER A 51 10.36 6.02 5.04
C SER A 51 11.40 6.20 6.15
N TYR A 52 11.24 7.23 6.97
CA TYR A 52 12.16 7.51 8.07
C TYR A 52 11.58 6.99 9.38
N VAL A 53 12.17 5.93 9.92
CA VAL A 53 11.74 5.28 11.16
C VAL A 53 12.63 5.74 12.32
N VAL A 54 12.03 6.06 13.46
CA VAL A 54 12.75 6.38 14.69
C VAL A 54 13.09 5.09 15.43
N ARG A 55 14.39 4.80 15.59
CA ARG A 55 14.88 3.65 16.38
C ARG A 55 16.07 4.09 17.24
N ASN A 56 16.04 3.76 18.53
CA ASN A 56 17.11 4.08 19.49
C ASN A 56 17.52 5.58 19.48
N GLY A 57 16.54 6.48 19.37
CA GLY A 57 16.76 7.93 19.33
C GLY A 57 17.36 8.45 18.02
N GLN A 58 17.52 7.60 17.00
CA GLN A 58 18.03 7.97 15.68
C GLN A 58 16.98 7.78 14.60
N LEU A 59 17.10 8.61 13.55
CA LEU A 59 16.29 8.48 12.36
C LEU A 59 16.97 7.57 11.36
N ILE A 60 16.33 6.46 11.00
CA ILE A 60 16.86 5.44 10.10
C ILE A 60 16.00 5.40 8.84
N ALA A 61 16.65 5.47 7.68
CA ALA A 61 15.98 5.25 6.40
C ALA A 61 15.66 3.76 6.23
N GLU A 62 14.38 3.43 6.13
CA GLU A 62 13.87 2.08 5.92
C GLU A 62 13.00 2.02 4.68
N ARG A 63 12.96 0.85 4.04
CA ARG A 63 12.05 0.61 2.91
C ARG A 63 10.63 0.40 3.41
N TRP A 64 9.63 0.82 2.65
CA TRP A 64 8.22 0.63 2.99
C TRP A 64 7.89 -0.84 3.30
N MET A 65 8.47 -1.80 2.58
CA MET A 65 8.30 -3.24 2.86
C MET A 65 8.80 -3.70 4.25
N ASN A 66 9.70 -2.92 4.87
CA ASN A 66 10.31 -3.24 6.16
C ASN A 66 9.59 -2.58 7.34
N VAL A 67 8.72 -1.59 7.11
CA VAL A 67 7.95 -0.91 8.16
C VAL A 67 7.02 -1.91 8.85
N LYS A 68 7.00 -1.94 10.18
CA LYS A 68 6.16 -2.83 10.99
C LYS A 68 5.24 -2.04 11.92
N VAL A 69 4.15 -2.67 12.36
CA VAL A 69 3.25 -2.10 13.38
C VAL A 69 4.04 -1.84 14.65
N GLY A 70 3.93 -0.63 15.18
CA GLY A 70 4.70 -0.15 16.33
C GLY A 70 5.94 0.67 15.97
N ASP A 71 6.39 0.68 14.70
CA ASP A 71 7.41 1.62 14.26
C ASP A 71 6.87 3.06 14.31
N VAL A 72 7.69 3.99 14.83
CA VAL A 72 7.37 5.41 14.77
C VAL A 72 8.00 6.01 13.52
N ILE A 73 7.17 6.59 12.66
CA ILE A 73 7.59 7.17 11.38
C ILE A 73 7.60 8.69 11.48
N ARG A 74 8.73 9.30 11.11
CA ARG A 74 8.82 10.74 10.88
C ARG A 74 8.40 11.03 9.44
N MET A 75 7.32 11.78 9.30
CA MET A 75 6.83 12.25 8.01
C MET A 75 7.45 13.60 7.68
N GLU A 76 7.92 13.76 6.45
CA GLU A 76 8.29 15.06 5.90
C GLU A 76 7.16 15.69 5.09
N ASN A 77 7.24 16.99 4.83
CA ASN A 77 6.24 17.68 4.04
C ASN A 77 6.16 17.11 2.61
N ASN A 78 4.96 16.96 2.07
CA ASN A 78 4.69 16.37 0.75
C ASN A 78 5.20 14.93 0.57
N GLN A 79 5.36 14.16 1.65
CA GLN A 79 5.72 12.75 1.59
C GLN A 79 4.48 11.86 1.66
N PHE A 80 4.43 10.83 0.82
CA PHE A 80 3.40 9.81 0.89
C PHE A 80 3.50 8.98 2.18
N VAL A 81 2.34 8.61 2.72
CA VAL A 81 2.24 7.78 3.90
C VAL A 81 2.39 6.30 3.53
N ALA A 82 3.26 5.57 4.23
CA ALA A 82 3.52 4.15 3.96
C ALA A 82 2.42 3.19 4.49
N ALA A 83 1.64 3.64 5.47
CA ALA A 83 0.66 2.85 6.21
C ALA A 83 -0.37 3.77 6.89
N ASP A 84 -1.39 3.21 7.55
CA ASP A 84 -2.25 3.99 8.44
C ASP A 84 -1.49 4.39 9.70
N LEU A 85 -1.38 5.69 9.97
CA LEU A 85 -0.60 6.24 11.08
C LEU A 85 -1.47 6.93 12.13
N LEU A 86 -1.05 6.81 13.39
CA LEU A 86 -1.54 7.64 14.48
C LEU A 86 -0.62 8.86 14.64
N LEU A 87 -1.21 10.06 14.58
CA LEU A 87 -0.46 11.31 14.74
C LEU A 87 -0.06 11.52 16.22
N LEU A 88 1.23 11.37 16.52
CA LEU A 88 1.79 11.60 17.86
C LEU A 88 2.14 13.08 18.10
N SER A 89 2.94 13.67 17.22
CA SER A 89 3.35 15.06 17.29
C SER A 89 3.52 15.65 15.90
N THR A 90 3.61 16.97 15.83
CA THR A 90 3.81 17.75 14.60
C THR A 90 4.73 18.93 14.90
N SER A 91 5.33 19.51 13.87
CA SER A 91 6.06 20.77 13.97
C SER A 91 5.15 21.99 14.08
N GLU A 92 3.86 21.86 13.74
CA GLU A 92 2.93 22.99 13.75
C GLU A 92 2.36 23.31 15.15
N PRO A 93 2.01 24.58 15.41
CA PRO A 93 1.34 24.97 16.64
C PRO A 93 0.04 24.18 16.87
N HIS A 94 -0.31 23.98 18.15
CA HIS A 94 -1.54 23.31 18.57
C HIS A 94 -1.69 21.83 18.16
N GLY A 95 -0.61 21.20 17.68
CA GLY A 95 -0.65 19.79 17.31
C GLY A 95 -1.33 19.52 15.96
N LEU A 96 -1.45 20.52 15.09
CA LEU A 96 -2.15 20.37 13.80
C LEU A 96 -1.28 19.73 12.72
N CYS A 97 -1.89 18.89 11.89
CA CYS A 97 -1.28 18.32 10.69
C CYS A 97 -2.29 18.41 9.55
N TYR A 98 -1.81 18.72 8.36
CA TYR A 98 -2.62 18.82 7.15
C TYR A 98 -2.32 17.62 6.27
N ILE A 99 -3.35 16.85 5.94
CA ILE A 99 -3.24 15.69 5.06
C ILE A 99 -4.00 15.97 3.77
N GLU A 100 -3.38 15.66 2.64
CA GLU A 100 -4.05 15.62 1.36
C GLU A 100 -4.66 14.23 1.15
N THR A 101 -5.95 14.19 0.81
CA THR A 101 -6.67 12.93 0.54
C THR A 101 -7.17 12.82 -0.89
N SER A 102 -6.69 13.69 -1.78
CA SER A 102 -7.11 13.74 -3.18
C SER A 102 -6.98 12.39 -3.90
N GLU A 103 -5.98 11.58 -3.55
CA GLU A 103 -5.81 10.23 -4.09
C GLU A 103 -6.82 9.19 -3.55
N LEU A 104 -7.41 9.45 -2.39
CA LEU A 104 -8.36 8.55 -1.72
C LEU A 104 -9.82 8.90 -2.00
N ASP A 105 -10.18 10.18 -2.02
CA ASP A 105 -11.57 10.65 -2.16
C ASP A 105 -11.78 11.70 -3.26
N GLY A 106 -10.72 12.16 -3.93
CA GLY A 106 -10.81 13.20 -4.96
C GLY A 106 -11.04 14.60 -4.43
N GLU A 107 -11.06 14.81 -3.11
CA GLU A 107 -11.17 16.14 -2.51
C GLU A 107 -9.83 16.88 -2.60
N THR A 108 -9.83 18.10 -3.12
CA THR A 108 -8.62 18.94 -3.22
C THR A 108 -8.30 19.70 -1.94
N ASN A 109 -9.17 19.61 -0.93
CA ASN A 109 -9.01 20.31 0.32
C ASN A 109 -8.11 19.52 1.27
N LEU A 110 -7.21 20.21 1.96
CA LEU A 110 -6.41 19.59 3.02
C LEU A 110 -7.31 19.30 4.22
N LYS A 111 -7.29 18.06 4.70
CA LYS A 111 -7.98 17.65 5.93
C LYS A 111 -7.08 17.92 7.12
N VAL A 112 -7.64 18.51 8.16
CA VAL A 112 -6.92 18.80 9.40
C VAL A 112 -7.01 17.59 10.32
N ARG A 113 -5.85 17.15 10.84
CA ARG A 113 -5.71 16.18 11.93
C ARG A 113 -5.03 16.86 13.11
N GLN A 114 -5.36 16.42 14.32
CA GLN A 114 -4.79 16.99 15.54
C GLN A 114 -4.17 15.88 16.39
N ALA A 115 -2.93 16.08 16.80
CA ALA A 115 -2.23 15.25 17.77
C ALA A 115 -2.89 15.36 19.15
N LEU A 116 -2.79 14.29 19.95
CA LEU A 116 -3.24 14.36 21.34
C LEU A 116 -2.42 15.42 22.10
N PRO A 117 -3.02 16.25 22.96
CA PRO A 117 -2.29 17.25 23.73
C PRO A 117 -1.11 16.67 24.52
N GLU A 118 -1.26 15.45 25.03
CA GLU A 118 -0.28 14.72 25.82
C GLU A 118 0.96 14.32 25.01
N THR A 119 0.80 14.03 23.72
CA THR A 119 1.91 13.62 22.83
C THR A 119 2.45 14.78 22.01
N SER A 120 1.62 15.79 21.74
CA SER A 120 1.96 16.99 20.97
C SER A 120 3.16 17.75 21.56
N ILE A 121 3.31 17.73 22.89
CA ILE A 121 4.44 18.37 23.60
C ILE A 121 5.83 17.82 23.21
N MET A 122 5.91 16.63 22.62
CA MET A 122 7.18 16.03 22.20
C MET A 122 7.80 16.77 21.00
N GLY A 123 6.98 17.41 20.15
CA GLY A 123 7.46 18.12 18.96
C GLY A 123 8.30 17.22 18.04
N ASP A 124 9.45 17.73 17.58
CA ASP A 124 10.42 16.99 16.74
C ASP A 124 11.62 16.44 17.55
N LYS A 125 11.46 16.24 18.87
CA LYS A 125 12.54 15.73 19.72
C LYS A 125 12.62 14.20 19.63
N LEU A 126 13.50 13.70 18.78
CA LEU A 126 13.70 12.26 18.55
C LEU A 126 13.90 11.45 19.83
N LEU A 127 14.61 11.99 20.82
CA LEU A 127 14.83 11.30 22.11
C LEU A 127 13.50 11.08 22.86
N GLN A 128 12.67 12.11 22.96
CA GLN A 128 11.36 12.01 23.65
C GLN A 128 10.42 11.06 22.92
N ILE A 129 10.44 11.10 21.58
CA ILE A 129 9.67 10.18 20.75
C ILE A 129 10.16 8.73 20.93
N SER A 130 11.47 8.51 21.04
CA SER A 130 12.02 7.16 21.22
C SER A 130 11.80 6.58 22.61
N GLU A 131 11.61 7.43 23.63
CA GLU A 131 11.28 7.04 25.00
C GLU A 131 9.77 6.90 25.22
N PHE A 132 8.95 7.25 24.23
CA PHE A 132 7.51 7.16 24.32
C PHE A 132 7.06 5.69 24.37
N GLU A 133 6.53 5.27 25.50
CA GLU A 133 5.88 3.98 25.69
C GLU A 133 4.37 4.17 25.80
N GLY A 134 3.62 3.48 24.94
CA GLY A 134 2.17 3.52 24.94
C GLY A 134 1.59 2.25 24.34
N GLN A 135 0.37 1.90 24.75
CA GLN A 135 -0.41 0.84 24.14
C GLN A 135 -1.67 1.46 23.54
N PHE A 136 -1.90 1.18 22.26
CA PHE A 136 -3.07 1.65 21.53
C PHE A 136 -4.01 0.46 21.32
N PHE A 137 -5.24 0.60 21.83
CA PHE A 137 -6.30 -0.37 21.60
C PHE A 137 -7.14 0.15 20.44
N PHE A 138 -7.12 -0.58 19.32
CA PHE A 138 -7.95 -0.30 18.16
C PHE A 138 -9.13 -1.26 18.18
N ASP A 139 -10.33 -0.72 18.05
CA ASP A 139 -11.52 -1.55 17.86
C ASP A 139 -11.43 -2.27 16.51
N SER A 140 -11.70 -3.57 16.52
CA SER A 140 -11.87 -4.34 15.29
C SER A 140 -13.26 -4.01 14.73
N PHE A 141 -13.31 -3.25 13.63
CA PHE A 141 -14.53 -3.06 12.85
C PHE A 141 -14.89 -4.32 12.07
#